data_AF-A0A958K463-F1
#
_entry.id   AF-A0A958K463-F1
#
_cell.length_a   1.000
_cell.length_b   1.000
_cell.length_c   1.000
_cell.angle_alpha   90.00
_cell.angle_beta   90.00
_cell.angle_gamma   90.00
#
_symmetry.space_group_name_H-M   'P 1'
#
loop_
_entity.id
_entity.type
_entity.pdbx_description
1 polymer ?
#
loop_
_entity_poly.entity_id
_entity_poly.type
_entity_poly.pdbx_seq_one_letter_code
_entity_poly.pdbx_strand_id
1 'polypeptide(L)'
;MNFNESTQLIAEESETLRGIIMRVTYRNQENAYSVIQCAVKDEKEAVTVVGYCLDYSVGTELLMEGNFIEHPKFGSQFNARTATEVEPTSTDGIEKYLGSGLIKGIGAQTAKKIVAAFGEETLEVIYREPERVAAIPGVGQHKAKVLSEGLKSRRDKVAVEQFLVENNVGQRLVQRIYERYGNHSISILKRDPYRLAHEMRGVGFATADALALNIGFAPDSAQRLKAGVYYALEKAQDQGHCFLTANQLFEQVHILLGLNREYDLSGPIEELIREGYITVEDEAVYLRSLYEAEQFVARFIADRCSPMLSPSMNEQTIETCLASASEELKVTFTIEQEESVRLAAQYTFLVVTGG
;
A
#
# COMPACT_ATOMS: atom_id res chain seq x y z
N MET A 1 -4.06 -20.22 -13.25
CA MET A 1 -3.37 -19.75 -14.47
C MET A 1 -2.18 -18.94 -13.99
N ASN A 2 -1.05 -19.63 -13.89
CA ASN A 2 0.18 -19.11 -13.31
C ASN A 2 0.97 -18.40 -14.42
N PHE A 3 1.12 -17.08 -14.29
CA PHE A 3 2.17 -16.35 -14.99
C PHE A 3 3.31 -16.16 -13.99
N ASN A 4 4.24 -17.10 -13.98
CA ASN A 4 5.57 -16.87 -13.43
C ASN A 4 6.57 -17.78 -14.13
N GLU A 5 7.81 -17.27 -14.17
CA GLU A 5 9.03 -17.88 -14.70
C GLU A 5 9.28 -17.73 -16.20
N SER A 6 9.99 -16.65 -16.55
CA SER A 6 11.32 -16.72 -17.20
C SER A 6 11.85 -15.30 -17.43
N THR A 7 12.26 -14.59 -16.38
CA THR A 7 12.93 -13.29 -16.50
C THR A 7 14.44 -13.56 -16.53
N GLN A 8 14.99 -13.75 -17.73
CA GLN A 8 16.43 -13.67 -17.93
C GLN A 8 16.88 -12.22 -17.67
N LEU A 9 17.81 -12.07 -16.72
CA LEU A 9 18.57 -10.85 -16.48
C LEU A 9 19.48 -10.58 -17.67
N ILE A 10 18.97 -9.83 -18.65
CA ILE A 10 19.79 -8.96 -19.48
C ILE A 10 19.65 -7.58 -18.82
N ALA A 11 20.77 -6.93 -18.50
CA ALA A 11 20.77 -5.51 -18.21
C ALA A 11 20.36 -4.79 -19.50
N GLU A 12 19.06 -4.68 -19.75
CA GLU A 12 18.52 -3.92 -20.88
C GLU A 12 18.92 -2.45 -20.67
N GLU A 13 19.55 -1.86 -21.68
CA GLU A 13 19.82 -0.42 -21.73
C GLU A 13 18.51 0.31 -21.46
N SER A 14 18.46 1.02 -20.33
CA SER A 14 17.32 1.86 -19.98
C SER A 14 17.39 3.11 -20.85
N GLU A 15 16.45 3.27 -21.76
CA GLU A 15 16.30 4.46 -22.57
C GLU A 15 15.51 5.53 -21.81
N THR A 16 15.83 6.80 -22.06
CA THR A 16 15.10 7.94 -21.52
C THR A 16 14.33 8.62 -22.66
N LEU A 17 13.02 8.73 -22.49
CA LEU A 17 12.08 9.27 -23.47
C LEU A 17 11.38 10.50 -22.88
N ARG A 18 11.37 11.62 -23.62
CA ARG A 18 10.62 12.83 -23.25
C ARG A 18 9.46 13.01 -24.21
N GLY A 19 8.24 13.07 -23.70
CA GLY A 19 7.05 13.14 -24.54
C GLY A 19 5.86 13.84 -23.89
N ILE A 20 5.03 14.45 -24.74
CA ILE A 20 3.80 15.15 -24.32
C ILE A 20 2.63 14.20 -24.45
N ILE A 21 1.83 14.05 -23.39
CA ILE A 21 0.63 13.20 -23.40
C ILE A 21 -0.38 13.77 -24.40
N MET A 22 -0.67 13.03 -25.47
CA MET A 22 -1.68 13.38 -26.47
C MET A 22 -3.05 12.80 -26.12
N ARG A 23 -3.08 11.56 -25.64
CA ARG A 23 -4.29 10.92 -25.13
C ARG A 23 -3.96 9.85 -24.10
N VAL A 24 -4.89 9.64 -23.16
CA VAL A 24 -4.90 8.48 -22.27
C VAL A 24 -5.85 7.46 -22.87
N THR A 25 -5.31 6.34 -23.35
CA THR A 25 -6.09 5.26 -23.99
C THR A 25 -6.78 4.39 -22.93
N TYR A 26 -6.08 4.09 -21.84
CA TYR A 26 -6.58 3.28 -20.74
C TYR A 26 -5.89 3.66 -19.44
N ARG A 27 -6.63 3.59 -18.33
CA ARG A 27 -6.08 3.69 -16.98
C ARG A 27 -6.83 2.74 -16.05
N ASN A 28 -6.09 1.94 -15.31
CA ASN A 28 -6.62 1.16 -14.20
C ASN A 28 -6.59 2.03 -12.93
N GLN A 29 -7.75 2.22 -12.32
CA GLN A 29 -7.89 3.07 -11.13
C GLN A 29 -7.29 2.43 -9.86
N GLU A 30 -7.18 1.11 -9.79
CA GLU A 30 -6.70 0.41 -8.59
C GLU A 30 -5.17 0.34 -8.50
N ASN A 31 -4.50 0.14 -9.64
CA ASN A 31 -3.06 -0.15 -9.66
C ASN A 31 -2.21 0.84 -10.45
N ALA A 32 -2.78 1.94 -10.94
CA ALA A 32 -2.10 2.98 -11.72
C ALA A 32 -1.70 2.61 -13.15
N TYR A 33 -1.98 1.38 -13.61
CA TYR A 33 -1.54 0.95 -14.93
C TYR A 33 -2.17 1.83 -16.02
N SER A 34 -1.34 2.46 -16.82
CA SER A 34 -1.75 3.45 -17.80
C SER A 34 -1.20 3.09 -19.18
N VAL A 35 -2.03 3.28 -20.19
CA VAL A 35 -1.67 3.23 -21.60
C VAL A 35 -1.91 4.61 -22.17
N ILE A 36 -0.82 5.33 -22.47
CA ILE A 36 -0.87 6.71 -22.93
C ILE A 36 -0.19 6.81 -24.31
N GLN A 37 -0.65 7.75 -25.14
CA GLN A 37 0.04 8.11 -26.37
C GLN A 37 0.81 9.39 -26.13
N CYS A 38 2.11 9.35 -26.39
CA CYS A 38 2.99 10.51 -26.23
C CYS A 38 3.51 10.99 -27.57
N ALA A 39 3.49 12.30 -27.80
CA ALA A 39 4.24 12.93 -28.88
C ALA A 39 5.68 13.12 -28.40
N VAL A 40 6.64 12.47 -29.06
CA VAL A 40 8.06 12.51 -28.72
C VAL A 40 8.78 13.37 -29.73
N LYS A 41 9.70 14.22 -29.25
CA LYS A 41 10.56 15.02 -30.11
C LYS A 41 11.49 14.06 -30.85
N ASP A 42 11.40 14.03 -32.19
CA ASP A 42 12.12 13.15 -33.13
C ASP A 42 11.35 11.93 -33.67
N GLU A 43 10.15 11.66 -33.16
CA GLU A 43 9.23 10.66 -33.73
C GLU A 43 8.13 11.32 -34.58
N LYS A 44 7.84 10.72 -35.76
CA LYS A 44 6.76 11.21 -36.64
C LYS A 44 5.38 10.78 -36.17
N GLU A 45 5.31 9.62 -35.52
CA GLU A 45 4.07 9.05 -35.00
C GLU A 45 4.06 9.11 -33.47
N ALA A 46 2.87 9.04 -32.88
CA ALA A 46 2.75 9.01 -31.43
C ALA A 46 3.27 7.66 -30.91
N VAL A 47 4.08 7.72 -29.85
CA VAL A 47 4.61 6.54 -29.19
C VAL A 47 3.60 6.05 -28.16
N THR A 48 3.27 4.75 -28.21
CA THR A 48 2.45 4.11 -27.17
C THR A 48 3.31 3.82 -25.96
N VAL A 49 3.02 4.47 -24.83
CA VAL A 49 3.70 4.23 -23.56
C VAL A 49 2.79 3.41 -22.66
N VAL A 50 3.34 2.36 -22.07
CA VAL A 50 2.68 1.49 -21.09
C VAL A 50 3.48 1.48 -19.80
N GLY A 51 2.81 1.50 -18.65
CA GLY A 51 3.50 1.51 -17.37
C GLY A 51 2.62 1.96 -16.22
N TYR A 52 3.25 2.29 -15.10
CA TYR A 52 2.60 2.80 -13.90
C TYR A 52 3.02 4.25 -13.68
N CYS A 53 2.04 5.15 -13.60
CA CYS A 53 2.31 6.57 -13.40
C CYS A 53 1.15 7.24 -12.68
N LEU A 54 1.40 8.41 -12.09
CA LEU A 54 0.34 9.21 -11.47
C LEU A 54 -0.68 9.70 -12.52
N ASP A 55 -1.80 10.23 -12.03
CA ASP A 55 -2.85 10.76 -12.90
C ASP A 55 -2.40 12.08 -13.53
N TYR A 56 -1.91 11.98 -14.76
CA TYR A 56 -1.39 13.09 -15.55
C TYR A 56 -2.37 13.46 -16.66
N SER A 57 -2.60 14.75 -16.82
CA SER A 57 -3.55 15.27 -17.81
C SER A 57 -2.94 15.30 -19.21
N VAL A 58 -3.79 15.24 -20.25
CA VAL A 58 -3.37 15.52 -21.63
C VAL A 58 -2.69 16.89 -21.71
N GLY A 59 -1.60 16.98 -22.47
CA GLY A 59 -0.74 18.17 -22.57
C GLY A 59 0.38 18.22 -21.54
N THR A 60 0.41 17.31 -20.55
CA THR A 60 1.53 17.19 -19.60
C THR A 60 2.73 16.58 -20.32
N GLU A 61 3.92 17.14 -20.07
CA GLU A 61 5.17 16.59 -20.56
C GLU A 61 5.75 15.63 -19.51
N LEU A 62 6.09 14.42 -19.94
CA LEU A 62 6.66 13.39 -19.08
C LEU A 62 8.12 13.10 -19.48
N LEU A 63 8.95 12.89 -18.47
CA LEU A 63 10.24 12.22 -18.59
C LEU A 63 10.06 10.77 -18.15
N MET A 64 10.35 9.85 -19.05
CA MET A 64 10.08 8.43 -18.87
C MET A 64 11.37 7.65 -19.04
N GLU A 65 11.62 6.68 -18.17
CA GLU A 65 12.72 5.73 -18.34
C GLU A 65 12.18 4.33 -18.49
N GLY A 66 12.75 3.55 -19.41
CA GLY A 66 12.24 2.22 -19.71
C GLY A 66 12.87 1.64 -20.96
N ASN A 67 12.13 0.77 -21.64
CA ASN A 67 12.61 0.08 -22.83
C ASN A 67 11.47 -0.16 -23.81
N PHE A 68 11.79 -0.21 -25.11
CA PHE A 68 10.83 -0.63 -26.12
C PHE A 68 10.58 -2.13 -26.04
N ILE A 69 9.30 -2.50 -26.07
CA ILE A 69 8.83 -3.87 -26.10
C ILE A 69 7.91 -4.05 -27.31
N GLU A 70 7.91 -5.25 -27.87
CA GLU A 70 7.03 -5.59 -28.99
C GLU A 70 5.86 -6.44 -28.48
N HIS A 71 4.64 -5.88 -28.52
CA HIS A 71 3.45 -6.58 -28.07
C HIS A 71 2.80 -7.35 -29.23
N PRO A 72 2.50 -8.66 -29.09
CA PRO A 72 2.02 -9.51 -30.19
C PRO A 72 0.75 -9.02 -30.91
N LYS A 73 -0.09 -8.24 -30.22
CA LYS A 73 -1.34 -7.68 -30.75
C LYS A 73 -1.31 -6.18 -31.03
N PHE A 74 -0.39 -5.44 -30.40
CA PHE A 74 -0.44 -3.98 -30.36
C PHE A 74 0.81 -3.32 -30.96
N GLY A 75 1.80 -4.12 -31.39
CA GLY A 75 3.03 -3.62 -31.99
C GLY A 75 4.00 -3.04 -30.95
N SER A 76 4.87 -2.14 -31.40
CA SER A 76 5.88 -1.49 -30.57
C SER A 76 5.26 -0.59 -29.50
N GLN A 77 5.70 -0.78 -28.25
CA GLN A 77 5.29 0.03 -27.10
C GLN A 77 6.52 0.36 -26.25
N PHE A 78 6.55 1.56 -25.67
CA PHE A 78 7.56 1.91 -24.68
C PHE A 78 7.07 1.48 -23.29
N ASN A 79 7.74 0.51 -22.68
CA ASN A 79 7.47 0.08 -21.32
C ASN A 79 8.18 0.99 -20.32
N ALA A 80 7.46 1.98 -19.81
CA ALA A 80 7.98 2.94 -18.84
C ALA A 80 8.09 2.30 -17.44
N ARG A 81 9.33 2.15 -16.96
CA ARG A 81 9.65 1.83 -15.58
C ARG A 81 9.40 3.02 -14.65
N THR A 82 9.69 4.24 -15.12
CA THR A 82 9.38 5.50 -14.43
C THR A 82 8.75 6.48 -15.41
N ALA A 83 7.87 7.36 -14.93
CA ALA A 83 7.23 8.37 -15.76
C ALA A 83 6.82 9.56 -14.89
N THR A 84 7.62 10.64 -14.93
CA THR A 84 7.46 11.80 -14.04
C THR A 84 7.14 13.06 -14.87
N GLU A 85 6.20 13.88 -14.41
CA GLU A 85 5.94 15.20 -15.02
C GLU A 85 7.16 16.13 -14.90
N VAL A 86 7.49 16.81 -15.99
CA VAL A 86 8.58 17.80 -16.04
C VAL A 86 8.02 19.16 -16.39
N GLU A 87 8.45 20.17 -15.63
CA GLU A 87 8.09 21.56 -15.92
C GLU A 87 8.81 22.05 -17.20
N PRO A 88 8.09 22.72 -18.12
CA PRO A 88 8.71 23.29 -19.30
C PRO A 88 9.58 24.50 -18.95
N THR A 89 10.72 24.61 -19.63
CA THR A 89 11.64 25.75 -19.47
C THR A 89 11.55 26.78 -20.58
N SER A 90 10.96 26.42 -21.73
CA SER A 90 10.80 27.32 -22.87
C SER A 90 9.50 28.11 -22.79
N THR A 91 9.48 29.33 -23.33
CA THR A 91 8.29 30.18 -23.38
C THR A 91 7.09 29.51 -24.07
N ASP A 92 7.30 28.88 -25.22
CA ASP A 92 6.26 28.12 -25.94
C ASP A 92 5.74 26.92 -25.11
N GLY A 93 6.64 26.23 -24.41
CA GLY A 93 6.28 25.13 -23.53
C GLY A 93 5.45 25.60 -22.34
N ILE A 94 5.84 26.70 -21.69
CA ILE A 94 5.10 27.28 -20.57
C ILE A 94 3.72 27.78 -21.01
N GLU A 95 3.60 28.41 -22.18
CA GLU A 95 2.30 28.86 -22.71
C GLU A 95 1.35 27.68 -22.93
N LYS A 96 1.83 26.60 -23.55
CA LYS A 96 1.06 25.36 -23.76
C LYS A 96 0.71 24.68 -22.44
N TYR A 97 1.65 24.60 -21.51
CA TYR A 97 1.45 24.00 -20.19
C TYR A 97 0.35 24.72 -19.41
N LEU A 98 0.44 26.04 -19.26
CA LEU A 98 -0.60 26.82 -18.59
C LEU A 98 -1.93 26.83 -19.37
N GLY A 99 -1.88 26.79 -20.70
CA GLY A 99 -3.03 26.88 -21.58
C GLY A 99 -3.77 25.57 -21.86
N SER A 100 -3.19 24.42 -21.50
CA SER A 100 -3.73 23.08 -21.79
C SER A 100 -4.95 22.69 -20.94
N GLY A 101 -5.42 23.58 -20.07
CA GLY A 101 -6.58 23.35 -19.22
C GLY A 101 -6.25 22.59 -17.93
N LEU A 102 -4.96 22.45 -17.58
CA LEU A 102 -4.50 21.85 -16.32
C LEU A 102 -5.08 22.55 -15.10
N ILE A 103 -5.33 23.85 -15.21
CA ILE A 103 -5.89 24.69 -14.14
C ILE A 103 -7.19 25.31 -14.63
N LYS A 104 -8.28 25.00 -13.93
CA LYS A 104 -9.60 25.53 -14.24
C LYS A 104 -9.59 27.06 -14.23
N GLY A 105 -10.01 27.66 -15.35
CA GLY A 105 -10.09 29.11 -15.51
C GLY A 105 -8.88 29.77 -16.17
N ILE A 106 -7.83 28.99 -16.50
CA ILE A 106 -6.69 29.44 -17.30
C ILE A 106 -6.75 28.76 -18.66
N GLY A 107 -7.14 29.53 -19.69
CA GLY A 107 -7.12 29.08 -21.08
C GLY A 107 -5.94 29.67 -21.85
N ALA A 108 -5.74 29.21 -23.08
CA ALA A 108 -4.63 29.61 -23.96
C ALA A 108 -4.42 31.13 -24.05
N GLN A 109 -5.49 31.94 -24.15
CA GLN A 109 -5.35 33.40 -24.21
C GLN A 109 -4.80 34.02 -22.91
N THR A 110 -5.21 33.49 -21.75
CA THR A 110 -4.72 33.96 -20.45
C THR A 110 -3.28 33.52 -20.25
N ALA A 111 -2.96 32.27 -20.59
CA ALA A 111 -1.60 31.73 -20.57
C ALA A 111 -0.65 32.58 -21.42
N LYS A 112 -1.03 32.90 -22.66
CA LYS A 112 -0.24 33.75 -23.56
C LYS A 112 0.06 35.13 -22.98
N LYS A 113 -0.91 35.76 -22.31
CA LYS A 113 -0.70 37.07 -21.65
C LYS A 113 0.26 36.98 -20.47
N ILE A 114 0.16 35.91 -19.68
CA ILE A 114 1.04 35.67 -18.53
C ILE A 114 2.48 35.44 -19.02
N VAL A 115 2.66 34.58 -20.01
CA VAL A 115 3.98 34.29 -20.59
C VAL A 115 4.55 35.50 -21.32
N ALA A 116 3.74 36.31 -22.01
CA ALA A 116 4.21 37.54 -22.62
C ALA A 116 4.73 38.57 -21.61
N ALA A 117 4.25 38.55 -20.36
CA ALA A 117 4.68 39.46 -19.31
C ALA A 117 5.96 39.01 -18.58
N PHE A 118 6.17 37.69 -18.42
CA PHE A 118 7.25 37.16 -17.59
C PHE A 118 8.22 36.22 -18.32
N GLY A 119 7.95 35.83 -19.57
CA GLY A 119 8.84 35.01 -20.38
C GLY A 119 9.11 33.65 -19.75
N GLU A 120 10.37 33.26 -19.68
CA GLU A 120 10.81 31.98 -19.11
C GLU A 120 10.68 31.95 -17.57
N GLU A 121 10.65 33.12 -16.91
CA GLU A 121 10.49 33.23 -15.45
C GLU A 121 9.03 33.08 -14.98
N THR A 122 8.09 32.89 -15.91
CA THR A 122 6.66 32.84 -15.63
C THR A 122 6.29 31.90 -14.48
N LEU A 123 6.80 30.65 -14.47
CA LEU A 123 6.44 29.68 -13.44
C LEU A 123 6.94 30.13 -12.05
N GLU A 124 8.18 30.61 -11.94
CA GLU A 124 8.74 31.12 -10.69
C GLU A 124 8.00 32.35 -10.16
N VAL A 125 7.59 33.27 -11.05
CA VAL A 125 6.77 34.43 -10.67
C VAL A 125 5.40 33.98 -10.12
N ILE A 126 4.77 32.98 -10.73
CA ILE A 126 3.50 32.42 -10.22
C ILE A 126 3.69 31.78 -8.83
N TYR A 127 4.82 31.13 -8.57
CA TYR A 127 5.11 30.48 -7.30
C TYR A 127 5.35 31.47 -6.16
N ARG A 128 6.19 32.49 -6.42
CA ARG A 128 6.69 33.42 -5.39
C ARG A 128 5.85 34.68 -5.27
N GLU A 129 5.35 35.20 -6.39
CA GLU A 129 4.77 36.54 -6.49
C GLU A 129 3.42 36.52 -7.26
N PRO A 130 2.41 35.76 -6.79
CA PRO A 130 1.12 35.67 -7.48
C PRO A 130 0.41 37.02 -7.63
N GLU A 131 0.73 38.00 -6.78
CA GLU A 131 0.22 39.37 -6.88
C GLU A 131 0.64 40.08 -8.18
N ARG A 132 1.85 39.82 -8.67
CA ARG A 132 2.30 40.35 -9.97
C ARG A 132 1.53 39.75 -11.12
N VAL A 133 1.20 38.46 -11.03
CA VAL A 133 0.35 37.77 -12.02
C VAL A 133 -1.08 38.34 -11.98
N ALA A 134 -1.57 38.73 -10.79
CA ALA A 134 -2.89 39.35 -10.64
C ALA A 134 -2.99 40.73 -11.32
N ALA A 135 -1.88 41.46 -11.46
CA ALA A 135 -1.83 42.76 -12.12
C ALA A 135 -2.04 42.66 -13.66
N ILE A 136 -1.97 41.45 -14.24
CA ILE A 136 -2.18 41.24 -15.66
C ILE A 136 -3.66 41.39 -16.03
N PRO A 137 -4.00 42.19 -17.06
CA PRO A 137 -5.37 42.37 -17.52
C PRO A 137 -6.08 41.05 -17.87
N GLY A 138 -7.07 40.66 -17.07
CA GLY A 138 -7.92 39.48 -17.27
C GLY A 138 -7.60 38.26 -16.38
N VAL A 139 -6.53 38.32 -15.58
CA VAL A 139 -6.24 37.32 -14.53
C VAL A 139 -6.97 37.69 -13.24
N GLY A 140 -6.62 38.83 -12.63
CA GLY A 140 -7.15 39.26 -11.33
C GLY A 140 -6.67 38.39 -10.16
N GLN A 141 -6.90 38.86 -8.93
CA GLN A 141 -6.39 38.21 -7.71
C GLN A 141 -6.87 36.76 -7.54
N HIS A 142 -8.16 36.50 -7.77
CA HIS A 142 -8.72 35.16 -7.59
C HIS A 142 -8.07 34.14 -8.52
N LYS A 143 -7.94 34.44 -9.83
CA LYS A 143 -7.32 33.48 -10.77
C LYS A 143 -5.83 33.32 -10.50
N ALA A 144 -5.12 34.38 -10.13
CA ALA A 144 -3.71 34.30 -9.79
C ALA A 144 -3.46 33.39 -8.57
N LYS A 145 -4.33 33.47 -7.55
CA LYS A 145 -4.28 32.58 -6.39
C LYS A 145 -4.57 31.13 -6.77
N VAL A 146 -5.66 30.87 -7.51
CA VAL A 146 -6.01 29.52 -8.00
C VAL A 146 -4.88 28.93 -8.86
N LEU A 147 -4.25 29.75 -9.70
CA LEU A 147 -3.12 29.34 -10.53
C LEU A 147 -1.91 28.95 -9.67
N SER A 148 -1.55 29.79 -8.69
CA SER A 148 -0.43 29.51 -7.79
C SER A 148 -0.66 28.26 -6.94
N GLU A 149 -1.84 28.09 -6.36
CA GLU A 149 -2.20 26.91 -5.56
C GLU A 149 -2.25 25.63 -6.40
N GLY A 150 -2.80 25.71 -7.62
CA GLY A 150 -2.87 24.57 -8.55
C GLY A 150 -1.49 24.10 -9.00
N LEU A 151 -0.58 25.02 -9.33
CA LEU A 151 0.79 24.68 -9.68
C LEU A 151 1.58 24.15 -8.47
N LYS A 152 1.44 24.77 -7.29
CA LYS A 152 2.11 24.28 -6.07
C LYS A 152 1.70 22.84 -5.73
N SER A 153 0.41 22.54 -5.79
CA SER A 153 -0.11 21.19 -5.56
C SER A 153 0.47 20.17 -6.55
N ARG A 154 0.61 20.53 -7.84
CA ARG A 154 1.28 19.68 -8.84
C ARG A 154 2.76 19.49 -8.54
N ARG A 155 3.48 20.56 -8.21
CA ARG A 155 4.90 20.50 -7.86
C ARG A 155 5.14 19.62 -6.63
N ASP A 156 4.28 19.71 -5.62
CA ASP A 156 4.32 18.85 -4.44
C ASP A 156 4.08 17.37 -4.83
N LYS A 157 3.12 17.10 -5.72
CA LYS A 157 2.86 15.76 -6.25
C LYS A 157 4.07 15.17 -6.96
N VAL A 158 4.70 15.93 -7.85
CA VAL A 158 5.91 15.54 -8.57
C VAL A 158 7.07 15.31 -7.60
N ALA A 159 7.24 16.18 -6.61
CA ALA A 159 8.28 16.03 -5.59
C ALA A 159 8.10 14.76 -4.75
N VAL A 160 6.85 14.40 -4.39
CA VAL A 160 6.54 13.15 -3.69
C VAL A 160 6.87 11.95 -4.57
N GLU A 161 6.46 11.95 -5.85
CA GLU A 161 6.79 10.87 -6.78
C GLU A 161 8.30 10.70 -6.91
N GLN A 162 9.01 11.78 -7.18
CA GLN A 162 10.46 11.76 -7.33
C GLN A 162 11.14 11.23 -6.07
N PHE A 163 10.75 11.70 -4.88
CA PHE A 163 11.28 11.19 -3.62
C PHE A 163 11.07 9.68 -3.47
N LEU A 164 9.89 9.16 -3.82
CA LEU A 164 9.60 7.73 -3.69
C LEU A 164 10.40 6.90 -4.70
N VAL A 165 10.50 7.36 -5.95
CA VAL A 165 11.26 6.70 -7.01
C VAL A 165 12.76 6.68 -6.68
N GLU A 166 13.32 7.80 -6.23
CA GLU A 166 14.72 7.92 -5.79
C GLU A 166 15.06 6.95 -4.64
N ASN A 167 14.07 6.66 -3.78
CA ASN A 167 14.21 5.70 -2.69
C ASN A 167 13.79 4.26 -3.08
N ASN A 168 13.73 3.95 -4.37
CA ASN A 168 13.42 2.63 -4.94
C ASN A 168 12.02 2.09 -4.59
N VAL A 169 11.05 2.96 -4.33
CA VAL A 169 9.65 2.55 -4.18
C VAL A 169 9.06 2.31 -5.56
N GLY A 170 8.55 1.10 -5.79
CA GLY A 170 7.97 0.74 -7.08
C GLY A 170 6.77 1.63 -7.46
N GLN A 171 6.64 1.98 -8.74
CA GLN A 171 5.62 2.91 -9.24
C GLN A 171 4.17 2.54 -8.87
N ARG A 172 3.86 1.24 -8.75
CA ARG A 172 2.55 0.75 -8.27
C ARG A 172 2.21 1.21 -6.85
N LEU A 173 3.22 1.46 -6.02
CA LEU A 173 3.06 1.95 -4.65
C LEU A 173 3.00 3.47 -4.61
N VAL A 174 3.73 4.16 -5.50
CA VAL A 174 3.79 5.63 -5.56
C VAL A 174 2.38 6.24 -5.61
N GLN A 175 1.51 5.77 -6.51
CA GLN A 175 0.13 6.27 -6.58
C GLN A 175 -0.62 6.04 -5.27
N ARG A 176 -0.55 4.83 -4.70
CA ARG A 176 -1.29 4.48 -3.49
C ARG A 176 -0.81 5.27 -2.26
N ILE A 177 0.50 5.53 -2.16
CA ILE A 177 1.09 6.35 -1.10
C ILE A 177 0.60 7.79 -1.25
N TYR A 178 0.64 8.34 -2.47
CA TYR A 178 0.19 9.69 -2.73
C TYR A 178 -1.32 9.85 -2.50
N GLU A 179 -2.16 8.90 -2.90
CA GLU A 179 -3.60 8.92 -2.63
C GLU A 179 -3.93 8.91 -1.13
N ARG A 180 -3.11 8.22 -0.32
CA ARG A 180 -3.32 8.13 1.13
C ARG A 180 -2.83 9.36 1.90
N TYR A 181 -1.65 9.86 1.57
CA TYR A 181 -0.98 10.90 2.36
C TYR A 181 -0.87 12.26 1.66
N GLY A 182 -1.12 12.32 0.35
CA GLY A 182 -1.05 13.54 -0.46
C GLY A 182 0.29 14.25 -0.33
N ASN A 183 0.25 15.57 -0.19
CA ASN A 183 1.44 16.42 -0.07
C ASN A 183 2.22 16.17 1.23
N HIS A 184 1.63 15.49 2.22
CA HIS A 184 2.30 15.13 3.46
C HIS A 184 3.12 13.84 3.38
N SER A 185 3.07 13.11 2.25
CA SER A 185 3.76 11.83 2.07
C SER A 185 5.22 11.88 2.51
N ILE A 186 6.00 12.85 2.02
CA ILE A 186 7.42 12.98 2.37
C ILE A 186 7.60 13.20 3.87
N SER A 187 6.82 14.11 4.47
CA SER A 187 6.94 14.45 5.90
C SER A 187 6.59 13.27 6.82
N ILE A 188 5.58 12.48 6.44
CA ILE A 188 5.14 11.31 7.20
C ILE A 188 6.20 10.21 7.08
N LEU A 189 6.67 9.92 5.87
CA LEU A 189 7.65 8.85 5.62
C LEU A 189 9.03 9.16 6.20
N LYS A 190 9.44 10.43 6.22
CA LYS A 190 10.67 10.84 6.91
C LYS A 190 10.57 10.73 8.43
N ARG A 191 9.36 10.75 9.00
CA ARG A 191 9.14 10.59 10.44
C ARG A 191 9.01 9.13 10.83
N ASP A 192 8.27 8.36 10.05
CA ASP A 192 7.96 6.96 10.31
C ASP A 192 7.60 6.22 9.01
N PRO A 193 8.58 5.62 8.32
CA PRO A 193 8.37 4.88 7.07
C PRO A 193 7.63 3.55 7.28
N TYR A 194 7.68 2.99 8.49
CA TYR A 194 7.04 1.71 8.83
C TYR A 194 5.52 1.79 8.88
N ARG A 195 4.95 3.00 8.95
CA ARG A 195 3.51 3.22 8.72
C ARG A 195 3.03 2.60 7.42
N LEU A 196 3.85 2.56 6.38
CA LEU A 196 3.45 1.93 5.12
C LEU A 196 3.06 0.46 5.31
N ALA A 197 3.83 -0.29 6.10
CA ALA A 197 3.56 -1.70 6.35
C ALA A 197 2.27 -1.91 7.16
N HIS A 198 2.02 -1.05 8.15
CA HIS A 198 0.83 -1.16 9.01
C HIS A 198 -0.45 -0.67 8.31
N GLU A 199 -0.35 0.40 7.53
CA GLU A 199 -1.51 1.11 7.01
C GLU A 199 -1.91 0.70 5.59
N MET A 200 -0.97 0.15 4.80
CA MET A 200 -1.20 -0.13 3.38
C MET A 200 -1.13 -1.62 3.06
N ARG A 201 -2.26 -2.17 2.61
CA ARG A 201 -2.35 -3.56 2.15
C ARG A 201 -1.38 -3.83 0.99
N GLY A 202 -0.58 -4.88 1.13
CA GLY A 202 0.40 -5.31 0.13
C GLY A 202 1.71 -4.53 0.16
N VAL A 203 1.94 -3.69 1.18
CA VAL A 203 3.29 -3.20 1.52
C VAL A 203 3.76 -4.00 2.73
N GLY A 204 4.81 -4.80 2.57
CA GLY A 204 5.38 -5.58 3.67
C GLY A 204 6.45 -4.81 4.43
N PHE A 205 6.83 -5.34 5.60
CA PHE A 205 7.93 -4.83 6.40
C PHE A 205 9.21 -4.62 5.58
N ALA A 206 9.58 -5.59 4.72
CA ALA A 206 10.79 -5.50 3.90
C ALA A 206 10.83 -4.27 2.99
N THR A 207 9.69 -3.88 2.40
CA THR A 207 9.61 -2.68 1.55
C THR A 207 9.74 -1.41 2.39
N ALA A 208 9.09 -1.37 3.56
CA ALA A 208 9.22 -0.24 4.48
C ALA A 208 10.63 -0.12 5.07
N ASP A 209 11.29 -1.24 5.37
CA ASP A 209 12.65 -1.28 5.91
C ASP A 209 13.68 -0.80 4.87
N ALA A 210 13.55 -1.26 3.63
CA ALA A 210 14.38 -0.78 2.52
C ALA A 210 14.23 0.75 2.31
N LEU A 211 12.99 1.25 2.37
CA LEU A 211 12.71 2.69 2.29
C LEU A 211 13.33 3.44 3.49
N ALA A 212 13.19 2.94 4.71
CA ALA A 212 13.73 3.55 5.92
C ALA A 212 15.26 3.73 5.83
N LEU A 213 15.95 2.66 5.43
CA LEU A 213 17.40 2.68 5.27
C LEU A 213 17.85 3.63 4.15
N ASN A 214 17.12 3.66 3.02
CA ASN A 214 17.42 4.59 1.91
C ASN A 214 17.25 6.06 2.30
N ILE A 215 16.25 6.38 3.13
CA ILE A 215 16.01 7.75 3.64
C ILE A 215 17.04 8.13 4.73
N GLY A 216 17.82 7.17 5.24
CA GLY A 216 18.92 7.40 6.19
C GLY A 216 18.57 7.12 7.65
N PHE A 217 17.56 6.29 7.93
CA PHE A 217 17.33 5.80 9.30
C PHE A 217 18.50 4.91 9.76
N ALA A 218 18.88 5.07 11.03
CA ALA A 218 19.88 4.21 11.64
C ALA A 218 19.37 2.76 11.71
N PRO A 219 20.24 1.75 11.52
CA PRO A 219 19.87 0.34 11.63
C PRO A 219 19.27 -0.06 12.98
N ASP A 220 19.59 0.68 14.04
CA ASP A 220 19.11 0.52 15.42
C ASP A 220 18.09 1.60 15.84
N SER A 221 17.51 2.33 14.88
CA SER A 221 16.48 3.33 15.18
C SER A 221 15.28 2.71 15.89
N ALA A 222 14.72 3.42 16.87
CA ALA A 222 13.58 2.94 17.67
C ALA A 222 12.39 2.53 16.79
N GLN A 223 12.12 3.28 15.71
CA GLN A 223 11.05 2.96 14.75
C GLN A 223 11.29 1.61 14.06
N ARG A 224 12.54 1.34 13.64
CA ARG A 224 12.93 0.07 13.01
C ARG A 224 12.81 -1.11 13.97
N LEU A 225 13.27 -0.93 15.21
CA LEU A 225 13.17 -1.95 16.25
C LEU A 225 11.70 -2.28 16.57
N LYS A 226 10.85 -1.27 16.76
CA LYS A 226 9.40 -1.47 16.98
C LYS A 226 8.75 -2.22 15.83
N ALA A 227 8.98 -1.76 14.59
CA ALA A 227 8.42 -2.40 13.42
C ALA A 227 8.92 -3.84 13.25
N GLY A 228 10.20 -4.10 13.56
CA GLY A 228 10.78 -5.43 13.54
C GLY A 228 10.16 -6.37 14.57
N VAL A 229 9.94 -5.90 15.81
CA VAL A 229 9.25 -6.67 16.87
C VAL A 229 7.84 -7.05 16.44
N TYR A 230 7.07 -6.07 15.96
CA TYR A 230 5.70 -6.32 15.52
C TYR A 230 5.67 -7.29 14.33
N TYR A 231 6.53 -7.09 13.33
CA TYR A 231 6.60 -7.96 12.16
C TYR A 231 7.06 -9.38 12.49
N ALA A 232 7.96 -9.57 13.46
CA ALA A 232 8.35 -10.90 13.93
C ALA A 232 7.15 -11.68 14.50
N LEU A 233 6.28 -11.00 15.25
CA LEU A 233 5.04 -11.60 15.75
C LEU A 233 4.05 -11.92 14.63
N GLU A 234 3.88 -11.02 13.65
CA GLU A 234 3.04 -11.30 12.46
C GLU A 234 3.55 -12.52 11.68
N LYS A 235 4.87 -12.62 11.49
CA LYS A 235 5.47 -13.77 10.81
C LYS A 235 5.28 -15.07 11.59
N ALA A 236 5.35 -15.01 12.92
CA ALA A 236 5.08 -16.17 13.77
C ALA A 236 3.59 -16.57 13.71
N GLN A 237 2.67 -15.62 13.65
CA GLN A 237 1.25 -15.87 13.39
C GLN A 237 1.04 -16.60 12.06
N ASP A 238 1.71 -16.16 10.99
CA ASP A 238 1.64 -16.82 9.67
C ASP A 238 2.15 -18.28 9.71
N GLN A 239 3.01 -18.61 10.68
CA GLN A 239 3.52 -19.96 10.94
C GLN A 239 2.60 -20.77 11.89
N GLY A 240 1.51 -20.19 12.36
CA GLY A 240 0.54 -20.83 13.26
C GLY A 240 0.84 -20.67 14.76
N HIS A 241 1.80 -19.82 15.13
CA HIS A 241 2.06 -19.51 16.55
C HIS A 241 1.07 -18.45 17.06
N CYS A 242 0.54 -18.64 18.27
CA CYS A 242 -0.33 -17.64 18.93
C CYS A 242 0.47 -16.56 19.66
N PHE A 243 1.66 -16.92 20.16
CA PHE A 243 2.58 -16.05 20.87
C PHE A 243 4.02 -16.48 20.62
N LEU A 244 4.96 -15.61 21.00
CA LEU A 244 6.36 -15.97 21.16
C LEU A 244 6.78 -15.68 22.60
N THR A 245 7.67 -16.51 23.15
CA THR A 245 8.34 -16.12 24.40
C THR A 245 9.25 -14.92 24.16
N ALA A 246 9.52 -14.11 25.20
CA ALA A 246 10.44 -12.97 25.08
C ALA A 246 11.79 -13.35 24.44
N ASN A 247 12.38 -14.48 24.85
CA ASN A 247 13.66 -14.95 24.28
C ASN A 247 13.56 -15.31 22.79
N GLN A 248 12.49 -16.00 22.38
CA GLN A 248 12.26 -16.34 20.96
C GLN A 248 12.04 -15.09 20.11
N LEU A 249 11.27 -14.13 20.63
CA LEU A 249 11.03 -12.86 19.96
C LEU A 249 12.33 -12.08 19.76
N PHE A 250 13.17 -11.98 20.79
CA PHE A 250 14.45 -11.29 20.70
C PHE A 250 15.35 -11.91 19.63
N GLU A 251 15.50 -13.24 19.66
CA GLU A 251 16.31 -13.96 18.69
C GLU A 251 15.80 -13.75 17.25
N GLN A 252 14.48 -13.85 17.04
CA GLN A 252 13.89 -13.65 15.72
C GLN A 252 14.09 -12.22 15.20
N VAL A 253 13.93 -11.21 16.07
CA VAL A 253 14.11 -9.79 15.70
C VAL A 253 15.57 -9.48 15.37
N HIS A 254 16.53 -9.99 16.15
CA HIS A 254 17.95 -9.79 15.86
C HIS A 254 18.33 -10.42 14.50
N ILE A 255 17.83 -11.62 14.20
CA ILE A 255 18.03 -12.27 12.90
C ILE A 255 17.37 -11.47 11.77
N LEU A 256 16.13 -11.02 11.98
CA LEU A 256 15.36 -10.24 11.00
C LEU A 256 16.08 -8.93 10.62
N LEU A 257 16.57 -8.20 11.62
CA LEU A 257 17.16 -6.87 11.43
C LEU A 257 18.66 -6.91 11.14
N GLY A 258 19.30 -8.07 11.30
CA GLY A 258 20.76 -8.24 11.17
C GLY A 258 21.53 -7.52 12.27
N LEU A 259 20.97 -7.42 13.48
CA LEU A 259 21.55 -6.69 14.62
C LEU A 259 22.24 -7.66 15.59
N ASN A 260 23.20 -7.14 16.36
CA ASN A 260 23.88 -7.91 17.40
C ASN A 260 22.93 -8.22 18.57
N ARG A 261 23.13 -9.33 19.28
CA ARG A 261 22.27 -9.76 20.40
C ARG A 261 22.29 -8.81 21.61
N GLU A 262 23.23 -7.87 21.63
CA GLU A 262 23.39 -6.86 22.68
C GLU A 262 22.36 -5.71 22.58
N TYR A 263 21.66 -5.59 21.45
CA TYR A 263 20.61 -4.58 21.31
C TYR A 263 19.37 -4.96 22.11
N ASP A 264 19.05 -4.11 23.09
CA ASP A 264 17.88 -4.27 23.95
C ASP A 264 16.58 -3.94 23.20
N LEU A 265 15.60 -4.83 23.31
CA LEU A 265 14.27 -4.71 22.69
C LEU A 265 13.17 -4.42 23.73
N SER A 266 13.51 -4.31 25.01
CA SER A 266 12.54 -4.00 26.07
C SER A 266 11.85 -2.65 25.84
N GLY A 267 12.59 -1.61 25.49
CA GLY A 267 12.02 -0.29 25.18
C GLY A 267 10.99 -0.31 24.02
N PRO A 268 11.35 -0.86 22.84
CA PRO A 268 10.41 -1.07 21.74
C PRO A 268 9.16 -1.87 22.12
N ILE A 269 9.30 -2.93 22.92
CA ILE A 269 8.17 -3.76 23.39
C ILE A 269 7.26 -2.93 24.31
N GLU A 270 7.80 -2.21 25.28
CA GLU A 270 7.01 -1.35 26.16
C GLU A 270 6.21 -0.29 25.40
N GLU A 271 6.78 0.29 24.36
CA GLU A 271 6.10 1.26 23.53
C GLU A 271 4.96 0.63 22.71
N LEU A 272 5.17 -0.55 22.14
CA LEU A 272 4.11 -1.31 21.44
C LEU A 272 2.98 -1.75 22.39
N ILE A 273 3.29 -2.08 23.64
CA ILE A 273 2.29 -2.36 24.68
C ILE A 273 1.46 -1.10 24.96
N ARG A 274 2.14 0.05 25.11
CA ARG A 274 1.50 1.35 25.37
C ARG A 274 0.59 1.80 24.21
N GLU A 275 1.01 1.53 22.98
CA GLU A 275 0.22 1.79 21.77
C GLU A 275 -0.93 0.77 21.58
N GLY A 276 -0.94 -0.33 22.34
CA GLY A 276 -1.99 -1.35 22.33
C GLY A 276 -1.88 -2.38 21.21
N TYR A 277 -0.75 -2.44 20.51
CA TYR A 277 -0.52 -3.38 19.41
C TYR A 277 -0.18 -4.78 19.89
N ILE A 278 0.50 -4.89 21.03
CA ILE A 278 0.91 -6.15 21.64
C ILE A 278 0.44 -6.25 23.08
N THR A 279 0.39 -7.47 23.61
CA THR A 279 0.10 -7.73 25.03
C THR A 279 1.06 -8.79 25.53
N VAL A 280 1.48 -8.66 26.78
CA VAL A 280 2.37 -9.62 27.44
C VAL A 280 1.61 -10.26 28.60
N GLU A 281 1.59 -11.58 28.63
CA GLU A 281 1.10 -12.39 29.74
C GLU A 281 2.24 -13.32 30.17
N ASP A 282 2.71 -13.17 31.41
CA ASP A 282 3.92 -13.81 31.93
C ASP A 282 5.14 -13.63 31.00
N GLU A 283 5.64 -14.70 30.39
CA GLU A 283 6.77 -14.68 29.44
C GLU A 283 6.34 -14.64 27.96
N ALA A 284 5.03 -14.67 27.69
CA ALA A 284 4.46 -14.76 26.36
C ALA A 284 4.06 -13.39 25.81
N VAL A 285 4.57 -13.08 24.62
CA VAL A 285 4.28 -11.84 23.89
C VAL A 285 3.34 -12.16 22.73
N TYR A 286 2.20 -11.49 22.72
CA TYR A 286 1.11 -11.68 21.77
C TYR A 286 0.90 -10.44 20.92
N LEU A 287 0.47 -10.64 19.67
CA LEU A 287 -0.33 -9.62 18.99
C LEU A 287 -1.64 -9.45 19.74
N ARG A 288 -2.06 -8.20 19.95
CA ARG A 288 -3.27 -7.89 20.73
C ARG A 288 -4.51 -8.63 20.22
N SER A 289 -4.68 -8.68 18.91
CA SER A 289 -5.79 -9.37 18.25
C SER A 289 -5.80 -10.88 18.52
N LEU A 290 -4.63 -11.52 18.56
CA LEU A 290 -4.51 -12.96 18.85
C LEU A 290 -4.78 -13.25 20.31
N TYR A 291 -4.27 -12.42 21.22
CA TYR A 291 -4.56 -12.56 22.65
C TYR A 291 -6.07 -12.47 22.93
N GLU A 292 -6.73 -11.46 22.34
CA GLU A 292 -8.18 -11.32 22.49
C GLU A 292 -8.97 -12.49 21.88
N ALA A 293 -8.52 -13.00 20.73
CA ALA A 293 -9.11 -14.18 20.11
C ALA A 293 -8.91 -15.44 20.97
N GLU A 294 -7.72 -15.66 21.53
CA GLU A 294 -7.43 -16.79 22.41
C GLU A 294 -8.28 -16.74 23.68
N GLN A 295 -8.33 -15.59 24.36
CA GLN A 295 -9.15 -15.38 25.55
C GLN A 295 -10.64 -15.56 25.25
N PHE A 296 -11.11 -15.12 24.08
CA PHE A 296 -12.48 -15.33 23.64
C PHE A 296 -12.79 -16.82 23.46
N VAL A 297 -11.94 -17.57 22.73
CA VAL A 297 -12.13 -19.01 22.50
C VAL A 297 -12.07 -19.79 23.81
N ALA A 298 -11.10 -19.49 24.68
CA ALA A 298 -10.96 -20.12 25.97
C ALA A 298 -12.22 -19.93 26.84
N ARG A 299 -12.75 -18.70 26.91
CA ARG A 299 -14.00 -18.41 27.63
C ARG A 299 -15.20 -19.08 26.98
N PHE A 300 -15.30 -19.04 25.66
CA PHE A 300 -16.40 -19.66 24.91
C PHE A 300 -16.51 -21.16 25.19
N ILE A 301 -15.37 -21.85 25.28
CA ILE A 301 -15.29 -23.28 25.63
C ILE A 301 -15.60 -23.47 27.12
N ALA A 302 -14.96 -22.70 28.01
CA ALA A 302 -15.16 -22.81 29.46
C ALA A 302 -16.63 -22.61 29.86
N ASP A 303 -17.31 -21.63 29.28
CA ASP A 303 -18.74 -21.37 29.50
C ASP A 303 -19.57 -22.59 29.10
N ARG A 304 -19.31 -23.22 27.95
CA ARG A 304 -20.06 -24.40 27.49
C ARG A 304 -19.71 -25.69 28.25
N CYS A 305 -18.52 -25.75 28.83
CA CYS A 305 -18.17 -26.82 29.76
C CYS A 305 -18.80 -26.62 31.15
N SER A 306 -19.44 -25.48 31.43
CA SER A 306 -20.09 -25.23 32.71
C SER A 306 -21.36 -26.08 32.89
N PRO A 307 -21.50 -26.78 34.03
CA PRO A 307 -22.64 -27.68 34.28
C PRO A 307 -23.98 -26.94 34.36
N MET A 308 -23.98 -25.62 34.55
CA MET A 308 -25.21 -24.80 34.57
C MET A 308 -25.86 -24.66 33.19
N LEU A 309 -25.12 -24.94 32.12
CA LEU A 309 -25.60 -24.83 30.74
C LEU A 309 -25.92 -26.20 30.12
N SER A 310 -25.62 -27.30 30.80
CA SER A 310 -25.88 -28.66 30.31
C SER A 310 -27.37 -28.87 29.99
N PRO A 311 -27.71 -29.46 28.83
CA PRO A 311 -29.09 -29.83 28.54
C PRO A 311 -29.54 -30.92 29.52
N SER A 312 -30.72 -30.76 30.12
CA SER A 312 -31.36 -31.84 30.88
C SER A 312 -32.34 -32.58 29.98
N MET A 313 -31.84 -33.43 29.09
CA MET A 313 -32.69 -34.33 28.31
C MET A 313 -32.88 -35.66 29.07
N ASN A 314 -34.12 -36.14 29.10
CA ASN A 314 -34.43 -37.45 29.69
C ASN A 314 -33.89 -38.58 28.80
N GLU A 315 -33.35 -39.61 29.44
CA GLU A 315 -32.72 -40.77 28.79
C GLU A 315 -33.68 -41.50 27.81
N GLN A 316 -34.95 -41.63 28.18
CA GLN A 316 -36.00 -42.21 27.32
C GLN A 316 -36.23 -41.40 26.03
N THR A 317 -36.08 -40.08 26.08
CA THR A 317 -36.19 -39.22 24.90
C THR A 317 -35.00 -39.43 23.97
N ILE A 318 -33.81 -39.61 24.53
CA ILE A 318 -32.58 -39.88 23.77
C ILE A 318 -32.68 -41.23 23.05
N GLU A 319 -33.14 -42.28 23.74
CA GLU A 319 -33.33 -43.60 23.13
C GLU A 319 -34.38 -43.59 22.01
N THR A 320 -35.49 -42.88 22.23
CA THR A 320 -36.54 -42.72 21.20
C THR A 320 -35.98 -42.01 19.96
N CYS A 321 -35.22 -40.92 20.14
CA CYS A 321 -34.59 -40.20 19.04
C CYS A 321 -33.56 -41.05 18.29
N LEU A 322 -32.75 -41.85 18.99
CA LEU A 322 -31.79 -42.77 18.38
C LEU A 322 -32.47 -43.86 17.54
N ALA A 323 -33.54 -44.46 18.05
CA ALA A 323 -34.31 -45.48 17.32
C ALA A 323 -34.96 -44.89 16.06
N SER A 324 -35.60 -43.72 16.16
CA SER A 324 -36.18 -43.04 15.01
C SER A 324 -35.13 -42.63 13.98
N ALA A 325 -33.97 -42.13 14.40
CA ALA A 325 -32.89 -41.74 13.50
C ALA A 325 -32.28 -42.96 12.76
N SER A 326 -32.14 -44.10 13.43
CA SER A 326 -31.65 -45.34 12.79
C SER A 326 -32.61 -45.85 11.72
N GLU A 327 -33.93 -45.78 11.96
CA GLU A 327 -34.95 -46.19 11.01
C GLU A 327 -35.05 -45.24 9.80
N GLU A 328 -34.98 -43.93 10.04
CA GLU A 328 -35.03 -42.90 8.98
C GLU A 328 -33.80 -42.94 8.07
N LEU A 329 -32.60 -43.01 8.68
CA LEU A 329 -31.34 -43.04 7.93
C LEU A 329 -31.01 -44.43 7.37
N LYS A 330 -31.71 -45.48 7.82
CA LYS A 330 -31.46 -46.89 7.47
C LYS A 330 -30.02 -47.32 7.74
N VAL A 331 -29.43 -46.82 8.83
CA VAL A 331 -28.06 -47.13 9.26
C VAL A 331 -28.12 -47.73 10.67
N THR A 332 -27.31 -48.76 10.90
CA THR A 332 -27.04 -49.27 12.25
C THR A 332 -25.85 -48.50 12.83
N PHE A 333 -26.09 -47.74 13.90
CA PHE A 333 -25.02 -47.02 14.57
C PHE A 333 -24.10 -47.99 15.31
N THR A 334 -22.82 -47.66 15.36
CA THR A 334 -21.86 -48.32 16.25
C THR A 334 -22.07 -47.84 17.69
N ILE A 335 -21.55 -48.60 18.66
CA ILE A 335 -21.63 -48.24 20.08
C ILE A 335 -21.02 -46.84 20.33
N GLU A 336 -19.90 -46.52 19.69
CA GLU A 336 -19.21 -45.21 19.82
C GLU A 336 -20.04 -44.05 19.24
N GLN A 337 -20.80 -44.30 18.16
CA GLN A 337 -21.70 -43.32 17.57
C GLN A 337 -22.93 -43.09 18.45
N GLU A 338 -23.51 -44.14 19.03
CA GLU A 338 -24.60 -44.00 20.00
C GLU A 338 -24.15 -43.24 21.24
N GLU A 339 -22.95 -43.53 21.74
CA GLU A 339 -22.36 -42.84 22.88
C GLU A 339 -22.15 -41.34 22.57
N SER A 340 -21.67 -41.01 21.38
CA SER A 340 -21.51 -39.61 20.94
C SER A 340 -22.84 -38.85 20.94
N VAL A 341 -23.94 -39.48 20.52
CA VAL A 341 -25.28 -38.87 20.55
C VAL A 341 -25.78 -38.70 21.99
N ARG A 342 -25.55 -39.69 22.86
CA ARG A 342 -25.90 -39.57 24.29
C ARG A 342 -25.13 -38.42 24.95
N LEU A 343 -23.84 -38.29 24.67
CA LEU A 343 -23.00 -37.19 25.17
C LEU A 343 -23.45 -35.83 24.63
N ALA A 344 -23.81 -35.73 23.34
CA ALA A 344 -24.31 -34.49 22.75
C ALA A 344 -25.62 -34.01 23.40
N ALA A 345 -26.45 -34.92 23.91
CA ALA A 345 -27.69 -34.59 24.63
C ALA A 345 -27.45 -34.19 26.11
N GLN A 346 -26.25 -34.42 26.65
CA GLN A 346 -25.90 -34.17 28.05
C GLN A 346 -24.91 -33.01 28.24
N TYR A 347 -24.14 -32.67 27.20
CA TYR A 347 -23.11 -31.65 27.24
C TYR A 347 -23.29 -30.64 26.11
N THR A 348 -23.08 -29.35 26.38
CA THR A 348 -23.19 -28.29 25.35
C THR A 348 -21.94 -28.14 24.48
N PHE A 349 -20.85 -28.81 24.84
CA PHE A 349 -19.63 -28.90 24.06
C PHE A 349 -19.18 -30.35 23.98
N LEU A 350 -19.04 -30.87 22.76
CA LEU A 350 -18.59 -32.22 22.47
C LEU A 350 -17.57 -32.16 21.34
N VAL A 351 -16.48 -32.90 21.49
CA VAL A 351 -15.48 -33.10 20.44
C VAL A 351 -15.55 -34.56 20.00
N VAL A 352 -15.91 -34.79 18.74
CA VAL A 352 -15.89 -36.11 18.12
C VAL A 352 -14.70 -36.14 17.18
N THR A 353 -13.71 -36.99 17.48
CA THR A 353 -12.53 -37.18 16.63
C THR A 353 -12.65 -38.48 15.87
N GLY A 354 -12.45 -38.46 14.55
CA GLY A 354 -12.46 -39.65 13.70
C GLY A 354 -11.61 -39.41 12.46
N GLY A 355 -10.96 -40.48 11.98
CA GLY A 355 -10.13 -40.49 10.77
C GLY A 355 -10.79 -41.21 9.61
#